data_AF-A0A8S3JUG1-F1
#
_entry.id   AF-A0A8S3JUG1-F1
#
_cell.length_a   1.000
_cell.length_b   1.000
_cell.length_c   1.000
_cell.angle_alpha   90.00
_cell.angle_beta   90.00
_cell.angle_gamma   90.00
#
_symmetry.space_group_name_H-M   'P 1'
#
loop_
_entity.id
_entity.type
_entity.pdbx_description
1 polymer ?
#
loop_
_entity_poly.entity_id
_entity_poly.type
_entity_poly.pdbx_seq_one_letter_code
_entity_poly.pdbx_strand_id
1 'polypeptide(L)'
;GGKRTCDTCHQDVSKCLGHYGYIDLQLPVFHIGFFRSIVVVLQTICKKCSRVMLNKEMKQTFQRQLCRLVLTYLQKKSLRKRIHEKAKKSTTCPYCGELN
;
A
#
# COMPACT_ATOMS: atom_id res chain seq x y z
N GLY A 1 -50.00 -7.89 -2.18
CA GLY A 1 -48.53 -7.84 -2.27
C GLY A 1 -48.01 -6.98 -1.14
N GLY A 2 -47.28 -7.55 -0.18
CA GLY A 2 -46.75 -6.82 0.97
C GLY A 2 -45.51 -6.00 0.62
N LYS A 3 -45.45 -4.75 1.11
CA LYS A 3 -44.24 -3.92 1.04
C LYS A 3 -43.11 -4.61 1.81
N ARG A 4 -41.97 -4.85 1.16
CA ARG A 4 -40.74 -5.30 1.82
C ARG A 4 -39.99 -4.07 2.33
N THR A 5 -39.82 -3.97 3.64
CA THR A 5 -38.99 -2.98 4.31
C THR A 5 -37.58 -3.51 4.50
N CYS A 6 -36.59 -2.63 4.61
CA CYS A 6 -35.20 -3.03 4.86
C CYS A 6 -35.03 -3.66 6.26
N ASP A 7 -34.29 -4.75 6.39
CA ASP A 7 -34.08 -5.42 7.68
C ASP A 7 -33.12 -4.66 8.62
N THR A 8 -32.30 -3.74 8.09
CA THR A 8 -31.33 -2.97 8.89
C THR A 8 -31.90 -1.63 9.37
N CYS A 9 -32.56 -0.87 8.50
CA CYS A 9 -33.10 0.45 8.87
C CYS A 9 -34.63 0.51 8.93
N HIS A 10 -35.34 -0.58 8.57
CA HIS A 10 -36.81 -0.69 8.56
C HIS A 10 -37.54 0.36 7.74
N GLN A 11 -36.82 1.01 6.82
CA GLN A 11 -37.40 1.98 5.89
C GLN A 11 -37.84 1.31 4.59
N ASP A 12 -38.79 1.97 3.92
CA ASP A 12 -39.19 1.64 2.54
C ASP A 12 -38.04 1.87 1.55
N VAL A 13 -38.09 1.22 0.40
CA VAL A 13 -37.09 1.31 -0.68
C VAL A 13 -36.82 2.76 -1.12
N SER A 14 -37.81 3.65 -1.04
CA SER A 14 -37.65 5.07 -1.41
C SER A 14 -36.86 5.90 -0.41
N LYS A 15 -36.71 5.43 0.84
CA LYS A 15 -36.03 6.15 1.92
C LYS A 15 -34.70 5.49 2.32
N CYS A 16 -34.55 4.19 2.07
CA CYS A 16 -33.33 3.46 2.38
C CYS A 16 -32.17 3.83 1.41
N LEU A 17 -31.03 4.24 1.96
CA LEU A 17 -29.81 4.57 1.21
C LEU A 17 -28.96 3.35 0.82
N GLY A 18 -29.32 2.16 1.33
CA GLY A 18 -28.54 0.92 1.21
C GLY A 18 -27.53 0.73 2.34
N HIS A 19 -27.14 -0.53 2.56
CA HIS A 19 -26.20 -0.93 3.61
C HIS A 19 -25.13 -1.83 3.00
N TYR A 20 -23.89 -1.67 3.47
CA TYR A 20 -22.77 -2.49 3.01
C TYR A 20 -22.85 -3.89 3.59
N GLY A 21 -22.53 -4.89 2.77
CA GLY A 21 -22.19 -6.23 3.19
C GLY A 21 -20.74 -6.55 2.87
N TYR A 22 -20.26 -7.70 3.34
CA TYR A 22 -18.96 -8.24 2.97
C TYR A 22 -19.06 -9.75 2.75
N ILE A 23 -18.05 -10.31 2.08
CA ILE A 23 -17.92 -11.74 1.83
C ILE A 23 -16.52 -12.13 2.31
N ASP A 24 -16.45 -13.17 3.13
CA ASP A 24 -15.19 -13.77 3.53
C ASP A 24 -14.68 -14.68 2.40
N LEU A 25 -13.47 -14.39 1.93
CA LEU A 25 -12.79 -15.20 0.93
C LEU A 25 -11.93 -16.25 1.63
N GLN A 26 -12.00 -17.49 1.17
CA GLN A 26 -11.21 -18.60 1.73
C GLN A 26 -9.70 -18.36 1.62
N LEU A 27 -9.25 -17.60 0.61
CA LEU A 27 -7.86 -17.28 0.35
C LEU A 27 -7.71 -15.79 -0.02
N PRO A 28 -6.56 -15.17 0.28
CA PRO A 28 -6.30 -13.79 -0.11
C PRO A 28 -6.19 -13.65 -1.63
N VAL A 29 -6.70 -12.53 -2.15
CA VAL A 29 -6.66 -12.19 -3.58
C VAL A 29 -5.94 -10.87 -3.78
N PHE A 30 -5.25 -10.71 -4.91
CA PHE A 30 -4.66 -9.44 -5.28
C PHE A 30 -5.72 -8.48 -5.80
N HIS A 31 -5.81 -7.31 -5.18
CA HIS A 31 -6.65 -6.23 -5.68
C HIS A 31 -6.04 -5.62 -6.95
N ILE A 32 -6.77 -5.66 -8.07
CA ILE A 32 -6.29 -5.23 -9.39
C ILE A 32 -5.79 -3.76 -9.38
N GLY A 33 -6.46 -2.88 -8.65
CA GLY A 33 -6.06 -1.48 -8.51
C GLY A 33 -4.75 -1.26 -7.75
N PHE A 34 -4.32 -2.23 -6.94
CA PHE A 34 -3.07 -2.15 -6.17
C PHE A 34 -1.97 -3.05 -6.72
N PHE A 35 -2.26 -3.90 -7.71
CA PHE A 35 -1.30 -4.86 -8.24
C PHE A 35 0.04 -4.23 -8.63
N ARG A 36 0.01 -3.09 -9.36
CA ARG A 36 1.22 -2.34 -9.72
C ARG A 36 1.98 -1.82 -8.51
N SER A 37 1.28 -1.28 -7.51
CA SER A 37 1.88 -0.78 -6.28
C SER A 37 2.51 -1.90 -5.45
N ILE A 38 1.88 -3.07 -5.41
CA ILE A 38 2.39 -4.27 -4.73
C ILE A 38 3.72 -4.69 -5.35
N VAL A 39 3.79 -4.78 -6.69
CA VAL A 39 5.05 -5.11 -7.39
C VAL A 39 6.15 -4.09 -7.06
N VAL A 40 5.82 -2.80 -7.04
CA VAL A 40 6.79 -1.75 -6.64
C VAL A 40 7.29 -1.97 -5.22
N VAL A 41 6.41 -2.24 -4.25
CA VAL A 41 6.83 -2.52 -2.87
C VAL A 41 7.72 -3.75 -2.80
N LEU A 42 7.33 -4.85 -3.44
CA LEU A 42 8.09 -6.10 -3.47
C LEU A 42 9.49 -5.94 -4.11
N GLN A 43 9.64 -5.02 -5.06
CA GLN A 43 10.95 -4.68 -5.65
C GLN A 43 11.85 -3.85 -4.71
N THR A 44 11.31 -3.24 -3.66
CA THR A 44 12.08 -2.38 -2.74
C THR A 44 12.42 -3.02 -1.40
N ILE A 45 11.85 -4.19 -1.10
CA ILE A 45 12.06 -4.88 0.18
C ILE A 45 12.85 -6.17 -0.02
N CYS A 46 13.52 -6.61 1.04
CA CYS A 46 14.12 -7.93 1.11
C CYS A 46 13.02 -8.99 1.27
N LYS A 47 13.05 -10.08 0.49
CA LYS A 47 12.02 -11.14 0.56
C LYS A 47 12.20 -12.07 1.76
N LYS A 48 13.36 -12.03 2.42
CA LYS A 48 13.62 -12.79 3.66
C LYS A 48 13.28 -12.01 4.93
N CYS A 49 13.78 -10.78 5.07
CA CYS A 49 13.61 -9.99 6.30
C CYS A 49 12.59 -8.84 6.19
N SER A 50 11.96 -8.67 5.02
CA SER A 50 10.94 -7.64 4.74
C SER A 50 11.37 -6.18 4.96
N ARG A 51 12.68 -5.93 5.19
CA ARG A 51 13.23 -4.58 5.32
C ARG A 51 13.42 -3.93 3.95
N VAL A 52 13.18 -2.62 3.87
CA VAL A 52 13.48 -1.82 2.69
C VAL A 52 14.98 -1.88 2.38
N MET A 53 15.34 -2.19 1.14
CA MET A 53 16.73 -2.36 0.69
C MET A 53 17.46 -1.03 0.47
N LEU A 54 17.59 -0.26 1.55
CA LEU A 54 18.39 0.95 1.59
C LEU A 54 19.40 0.80 2.73
N ASN A 55 20.62 1.28 2.52
CA ASN A 55 21.57 1.38 3.62
C ASN A 55 21.08 2.40 4.66
N LYS A 56 21.65 2.35 5.87
CA LYS A 56 21.22 3.17 7.01
C LYS A 56 21.30 4.67 6.71
N GLU A 57 22.36 5.11 6.04
CA GLU A 57 22.60 6.52 5.71
C GLU A 57 21.58 7.08 4.70
N MET A 58 21.31 6.34 3.63
CA MET A 58 20.30 6.74 2.63
C MET A 58 18.91 6.74 3.25
N LYS A 59 18.57 5.73 4.06
CA LYS A 59 17.30 5.67 4.78
C LYS A 59 17.11 6.92 5.65
N GLN A 60 18.10 7.28 6.46
CA GLN A 60 18.04 8.48 7.30
C GLN A 60 17.94 9.77 6.47
N THR A 61 18.61 9.84 5.32
CA THR A 61 18.54 11.01 4.42
C THR A 61 17.15 11.19 3.84
N PHE A 62 16.54 10.12 3.33
CA PHE A 62 15.17 10.17 2.80
C PHE A 62 14.12 10.43 3.89
N GLN A 63 14.29 9.84 5.07
CA GLN A 63 13.41 10.12 6.22
C GLN A 63 13.45 11.60 6.62
N ARG A 64 14.63 12.22 6.68
CA ARG A 64 14.75 13.65 6.94
C ARG A 64 14.03 14.50 5.89
N GLN A 65 14.13 14.13 4.60
CA GLN A 65 13.42 14.83 3.52
C GLN A 65 11.89 14.70 3.65
N LEU A 66 11.39 13.54 4.10
CA LEU A 66 9.96 13.31 4.32
C LEU A 66 9.42 14.05 5.55
N CYS A 67 10.18 14.11 6.65
CA CYS A 67 9.73 14.72 7.89
C CYS A 67 9.90 16.24 7.94
N ARG A 68 10.89 16.80 7.24
CA ARG A 68 11.22 18.24 7.31
C ARG A 68 10.38 19.10 6.36
N LEU A 69 9.77 18.51 5.34
CA LEU A 69 9.17 19.26 4.24
C LEU A 69 7.67 18.97 4.14
N VAL A 70 6.85 20.03 4.07
CA VAL A 70 5.47 19.91 3.58
C VAL A 70 5.53 19.73 2.07
N LEU A 71 5.69 18.49 1.64
CA LEU A 71 5.88 18.16 0.23
C LEU A 71 4.56 18.22 -0.55
N THR A 72 4.58 18.89 -1.70
CA THR A 72 3.49 18.81 -2.68
C THR A 72 3.38 17.39 -3.27
N TYR A 73 2.26 17.09 -3.92
CA TYR A 73 2.06 15.79 -4.57
C TYR A 73 3.19 15.43 -5.55
N LEU A 74 3.59 16.38 -6.40
CA LEU A 74 4.65 16.19 -7.40
C LEU A 74 6.01 15.93 -6.74
N GLN A 75 6.33 16.66 -5.67
CA GLN A 75 7.57 16.44 -4.91
C GLN A 75 7.58 15.06 -4.24
N LYS A 76 6.47 14.66 -3.61
CA LYS A 76 6.33 13.29 -3.04
C LYS A 76 6.48 12.22 -4.12
N LYS A 77 5.89 12.43 -5.31
CA LYS A 77 6.00 11.49 -6.44
C LYS A 77 7.45 11.36 -6.93
N SER A 78 8.16 12.47 -7.09
CA SER A 78 9.58 12.47 -7.48
C SER A 78 10.45 11.79 -6.43
N LEU A 79 10.23 12.08 -5.14
CA LEU A 79 10.96 11.48 -4.04
C LEU A 79 10.75 9.96 -3.96
N ARG A 80 9.51 9.48 -4.10
CA ARG A 80 9.19 8.05 -4.17
C ARG A 80 9.91 7.36 -5.33
N LYS A 81 9.94 7.98 -6.51
CA LYS A 81 10.68 7.44 -7.67
C LYS A 81 12.17 7.28 -7.36
N ARG A 82 12.80 8.29 -6.74
CA ARG A 82 14.22 8.22 -6.33
C ARG A 82 14.49 7.11 -5.33
N ILE A 83 13.60 6.92 -4.35
CA ILE A 83 13.68 5.84 -3.35
C ILE A 83 13.58 4.46 -4.04
N HIS A 84 12.60 4.28 -4.91
CA HIS A 84 12.37 3.02 -5.65
C HIS A 84 13.58 2.64 -6.51
N GLU A 85 14.09 3.58 -7.32
CA GLU A 85 15.28 3.35 -8.17
C GLU A 85 16.54 2.97 -7.38
N LYS A 86 16.69 3.50 -6.16
CA LYS A 86 17.82 3.15 -5.31
C LYS A 86 17.64 1.78 -4.64
N ALA A 87 16.45 1.49 -4.13
CA ALA A 87 16.19 0.22 -3.44
C ALA A 87 16.20 -0.97 -4.41
N LYS A 88 15.60 -0.83 -5.61
CA LYS A 88 15.54 -1.89 -6.63
C LYS A 88 16.92 -2.31 -7.14
N LYS A 89 17.91 -1.40 -7.13
CA LYS A 89 19.28 -1.69 -7.60
C LYS A 89 20.11 -2.51 -6.61
N SER A 90 19.67 -2.61 -5.35
CA SER A 90 20.35 -3.43 -4.35
C SER A 90 20.07 -4.90 -4.63
N THR A 91 21.10 -5.68 -4.95
CA THR A 91 20.99 -7.13 -5.15
C THR A 91 21.12 -7.88 -3.82
N THR A 92 22.01 -7.44 -2.95
CA THR A 92 22.22 -8.01 -1.62
C THR A 92 21.55 -7.15 -0.55
N CYS A 93 20.89 -7.78 0.42
CA CYS A 93 20.24 -7.08 1.51
C CYS A 93 21.28 -6.51 2.50
N PRO A 94 21.27 -5.18 2.77
CA PRO A 94 22.23 -4.55 3.69
C PRO A 94 21.98 -4.91 5.17
N TYR A 95 20.94 -5.67 5.48
CA TYR A 95 20.56 -6.02 6.85
C TYR A 95 20.74 -7.49 7.20
N CYS A 96 20.54 -8.39 6.24
CA CYS A 96 20.64 -9.84 6.49
C CYS A 96 21.60 -10.56 5.54
N GLY A 97 22.22 -9.85 4.59
CA GLY A 97 23.22 -10.42 3.69
C GLY A 97 22.67 -11.28 2.54
N GLU A 98 21.36 -11.54 2.52
CA GLU A 98 20.74 -12.38 1.50
C GLU A 98 20.67 -11.72 0.12
N LEU A 99 20.76 -12.56 -0.90
CA LEU A 99 20.46 -12.18 -2.28
C LEU A 99 18.94 -12.05 -2.46
N ASN A 100 18.51 -11.03 -3.22
CA ASN A 100 17.11 -10.62 -3.31
C ASN A 100 16.48 -10.70 -4.69
#